data_AF-R5ZVQ8-F1
#
_entry.id   AF-R5ZVQ8-F1
#
_cell.length_a   1.000
_cell.length_b   1.000
_cell.length_c   1.000
_cell.angle_alpha   90.00
_cell.angle_beta   90.00
_cell.angle_gamma   90.00
#
_symmetry.space_group_name_H-M   'P 1'
#
loop_
_entity.id
_entity.type
_entity.pdbx_description
1 polymer ?
#
loop_
_entity_poly.entity_id
_entity_poly.type
_entity_poly.pdbx_seq_one_letter_code
_entity_poly.pdbx_strand_id
1 'polypeptide(L)'
;MRELTAHNSKPLIKLWGRSMVDWQLDRLKKGGIREAVVNTAHYAELYPSHFAEHPVEGIRVTISQEGSSISDALETKGGIVKALPLLSDGQEPFVVVSGDIVTAFDYASLEKAGDRIRKGEIVGHLVLVPNPSFHDGDMDLKDGLVSSDNKKFTYGNIAVFSPKIFAGEKAEFSKLFPWLYQFVDQHLISGELYEGPWANVGTPEELAKCEALGCFFKKQDLS
;
A
#
# COMPACT_ATOMS: atom_id res chain seq x y z
N MET A 1 -19.06 2.88 -1.69
CA MET A 1 -18.29 3.88 -2.47
C MET A 1 -18.84 4.13 -3.86
N ARG A 2 -19.78 3.31 -4.36
CA ARG A 2 -20.24 3.31 -5.75
C ARG A 2 -20.64 4.70 -6.29
N GLU A 3 -21.30 5.53 -5.50
CA GLU A 3 -21.69 6.89 -5.91
C GLU A 3 -20.49 7.85 -5.99
N LEU A 4 -19.57 7.79 -5.02
CA LEU A 4 -18.36 8.64 -5.00
C LEU A 4 -17.31 8.21 -6.05
N THR A 5 -17.30 6.94 -6.44
CA THR A 5 -16.42 6.39 -7.47
C THR A 5 -17.13 6.22 -8.82
N ALA A 6 -18.32 6.81 -9.00
CA ALA A 6 -19.08 6.69 -10.26
C ALA A 6 -18.42 7.42 -11.43
N HIS A 7 -17.57 8.41 -11.12
CA HIS A 7 -16.84 9.24 -12.08
C HIS A 7 -15.41 9.56 -11.61
N ASN A 8 -14.90 8.83 -10.62
CA ASN A 8 -13.59 9.12 -10.03
C ASN A 8 -12.90 7.85 -9.54
N SER A 9 -11.57 7.85 -9.56
CA SER A 9 -10.78 6.79 -8.96
C SER A 9 -10.82 6.94 -7.44
N LYS A 10 -10.92 5.83 -6.72
CA LYS A 10 -11.02 5.82 -5.26
C LYS A 10 -9.87 6.60 -4.58
N PRO A 11 -8.59 6.43 -4.96
CA PRO A 11 -7.48 7.19 -4.36
C PRO A 11 -7.54 8.71 -4.62
N LEU A 12 -8.27 9.16 -5.65
CA LEU A 12 -8.45 10.58 -5.99
C LEU A 12 -9.59 11.24 -5.21
N ILE A 13 -10.35 10.48 -4.42
CA ILE A 13 -11.38 11.04 -3.55
C ILE A 13 -10.70 11.86 -2.45
N LYS A 14 -11.29 13.03 -2.17
CA LYS A 14 -10.78 13.96 -1.17
C LYS A 14 -11.11 13.47 0.24
N LEU A 15 -10.13 13.60 1.12
CA LEU A 15 -10.22 13.47 2.55
C LEU A 15 -9.61 14.73 3.15
N TRP A 16 -10.36 15.49 3.95
CA TRP A 16 -9.89 16.78 4.51
C TRP A 16 -9.34 17.75 3.45
N GLY A 17 -10.01 17.83 2.30
CA GLY A 17 -9.69 18.78 1.23
C GLY A 17 -8.58 18.35 0.26
N ARG A 18 -7.84 17.27 0.56
CA ARG A 18 -6.75 16.74 -0.28
C ARG A 18 -7.03 15.28 -0.66
N SER A 19 -6.58 14.81 -1.83
CA SER A 19 -6.86 13.42 -2.24
C SER A 19 -6.15 12.39 -1.36
N MET A 20 -6.72 11.20 -1.20
CA MET A 20 -6.10 10.13 -0.41
C MET A 20 -4.72 9.73 -0.95
N VAL A 21 -4.54 9.71 -2.27
CA VAL A 21 -3.22 9.44 -2.87
C VAL A 21 -2.20 10.51 -2.51
N ASP A 22 -2.57 11.79 -2.46
CA ASP A 22 -1.62 12.84 -2.09
C ASP A 22 -1.24 12.76 -0.61
N TRP A 23 -2.20 12.41 0.27
CA TRP A 23 -1.92 12.10 1.68
C TRP A 23 -0.88 10.99 1.81
N GLN A 24 -1.08 9.92 1.06
CA GLN A 24 -0.22 8.75 1.08
C GLN A 24 1.19 9.10 0.55
N LEU A 25 1.30 9.83 -0.56
CA LEU A 25 2.57 10.30 -1.10
C LEU A 25 3.34 11.21 -0.13
N ASP A 26 2.66 12.10 0.58
CA ASP A 26 3.30 12.95 1.59
C ASP A 26 3.82 12.14 2.79
N ARG A 27 3.10 11.10 3.21
CA ARG A 27 3.55 10.18 4.27
C ARG A 27 4.75 9.34 3.84
N LEU A 28 4.73 8.79 2.63
CA LEU A 28 5.88 8.09 2.05
C LEU A 28 7.11 9.01 2.00
N LYS A 29 6.93 10.27 1.57
CA LYS A 29 7.97 11.29 1.58
C LYS A 29 8.53 11.56 2.97
N LYS A 30 7.66 11.70 3.98
CA LYS A 30 8.10 11.88 5.38
C LYS A 30 8.92 10.69 5.88
N GLY A 31 8.60 9.48 5.41
CA GLY A 31 9.39 8.27 5.66
C GLY A 31 10.70 8.16 4.90
N GLY A 32 11.08 9.16 4.08
CA GLY A 32 12.33 9.16 3.33
C GLY A 32 12.22 8.69 1.88
N ILE A 33 11.04 8.26 1.42
CA ILE A 33 10.83 7.79 0.04
C ILE A 33 10.78 9.00 -0.90
N ARG A 34 11.45 8.89 -2.06
CA ARG A 34 11.55 9.99 -3.04
C ARG A 34 11.00 9.64 -4.42
N GLU A 35 10.67 8.37 -4.64
CA GLU A 35 10.17 7.85 -5.90
C GLU A 35 8.99 6.93 -5.61
N ALA A 36 7.91 7.08 -6.35
CA ALA A 36 6.71 6.27 -6.22
C ALA A 36 6.18 5.89 -7.60
N VAL A 37 5.71 4.66 -7.71
CA VAL A 37 4.94 4.20 -8.87
C VAL A 37 3.50 4.01 -8.45
N VAL A 38 2.57 4.63 -9.16
CA VAL A 38 1.14 4.49 -8.94
C VAL A 38 0.56 3.66 -10.07
N ASN A 39 0.12 2.44 -9.75
CA ASN A 39 -0.56 1.60 -10.72
C ASN A 39 -2.03 2.02 -10.86
N THR A 40 -2.52 2.07 -12.10
CA THR A 40 -3.86 2.60 -12.39
C THR A 40 -4.58 1.74 -13.43
N ALA A 41 -5.86 1.45 -13.22
CA ALA A 41 -6.71 0.78 -14.22
C ALA A 41 -7.92 1.66 -14.54
N HIS A 42 -9.02 1.49 -13.80
CA HIS A 42 -10.21 2.31 -13.95
C HIS A 42 -9.93 3.79 -13.63
N TYR A 43 -10.31 4.68 -14.56
CA TYR A 43 -10.03 6.12 -14.54
C TYR A 43 -8.55 6.50 -14.54
N ALA A 44 -7.70 5.70 -15.20
CA ALA A 44 -6.27 5.99 -15.33
C ALA A 44 -6.00 7.38 -15.94
N GLU A 45 -6.87 7.86 -16.83
CA GLU A 45 -6.76 9.15 -17.51
C GLU A 45 -6.83 10.37 -16.57
N LEU A 46 -7.36 10.22 -15.35
CA LEU A 46 -7.47 11.31 -14.39
C LEU A 46 -6.14 11.61 -13.69
N TYR A 47 -5.27 10.61 -13.55
CA TYR A 47 -4.04 10.71 -12.75
C TYR A 47 -3.00 11.68 -13.30
N PRO A 48 -2.72 11.74 -14.63
CA PRO A 48 -1.74 12.69 -15.16
C PRO A 48 -2.10 14.14 -14.85
N SER A 49 -3.36 14.55 -15.09
CA SER A 49 -3.82 15.91 -14.79
C SER A 49 -3.83 16.17 -13.29
N HIS A 50 -4.30 15.22 -12.47
CA HIS A 50 -4.28 15.34 -11.01
C HIS A 50 -2.88 15.61 -10.48
N PHE A 51 -1.87 14.82 -10.87
CA PHE A 51 -0.50 15.01 -10.39
C PHE A 51 0.19 16.26 -10.96
N ALA A 52 -0.25 16.76 -12.11
CA ALA A 52 0.21 18.04 -12.64
C ALA A 52 -0.36 19.23 -11.85
N GLU A 53 -1.64 19.16 -11.45
CA GLU A 53 -2.32 20.21 -10.67
C GLU A 53 -2.00 20.16 -9.17
N HIS A 54 -1.66 18.97 -8.66
CA HIS A 54 -1.40 18.71 -7.24
C HIS A 54 -0.05 18.01 -7.01
N PRO A 55 1.08 18.61 -7.44
CA PRO A 55 2.39 18.00 -7.24
C PRO A 55 2.70 17.87 -5.75
N VAL A 56 3.18 16.70 -5.34
CA VAL A 56 3.73 16.51 -3.99
C VAL A 56 5.23 16.79 -4.05
N GLU A 57 5.64 17.97 -3.60
CA GLU A 57 7.05 18.37 -3.62
C GLU A 57 7.93 17.36 -2.87
N GLY A 58 9.07 17.01 -3.46
CA GLY A 58 10.06 16.09 -2.87
C GLY A 58 9.84 14.60 -3.15
N ILE A 59 8.81 14.23 -3.92
CA ILE A 59 8.60 12.86 -4.40
C ILE A 59 8.28 12.86 -5.90
N ARG A 60 8.98 12.01 -6.67
CA ARG A 60 8.69 11.80 -8.09
C ARG A 60 7.67 10.68 -8.24
N VAL A 61 6.63 10.92 -9.04
CA VAL A 61 5.57 9.94 -9.29
C VAL A 61 5.60 9.50 -10.74
N THR A 62 5.62 8.19 -10.94
CA THR A 62 5.48 7.55 -12.25
C THR A 62 4.18 6.74 -12.27
N ILE A 63 3.45 6.77 -13.37
CA ILE A 63 2.20 6.00 -13.53
C ILE A 63 2.51 4.67 -14.24
N SER A 64 2.05 3.56 -13.66
CA SER A 64 2.03 2.24 -14.31
C SER A 64 0.60 1.90 -14.70
N GLN A 65 0.22 2.23 -15.94
CA GLN A 65 -1.16 2.02 -16.39
C GLN A 65 -1.39 0.54 -16.72
N GLU A 66 -2.27 -0.12 -15.97
CA GLU A 66 -2.71 -1.51 -16.16
C GLU A 66 -3.62 -1.66 -17.38
N GLY A 67 -4.57 -0.73 -17.53
CA GLY A 67 -5.48 -0.59 -18.66
C GLY A 67 -6.37 0.64 -18.51
N SER A 68 -7.60 0.60 -19.05
CA SER A 68 -8.53 1.75 -19.03
C SER A 68 -9.88 1.41 -18.39
N SER A 69 -10.10 0.16 -18.00
CA SER A 69 -11.33 -0.33 -17.39
C SER A 69 -11.06 -1.10 -16.11
N ILE A 70 -12.09 -1.32 -15.31
CA ILE A 70 -11.97 -2.14 -14.09
C ILE A 70 -11.61 -3.61 -14.40
N SER A 71 -11.99 -4.12 -15.57
CA SER A 71 -11.63 -5.48 -16.02
C SER A 71 -10.15 -5.63 -16.38
N ASP A 72 -9.45 -4.53 -16.61
CA ASP A 72 -8.01 -4.55 -16.88
C ASP A 72 -7.17 -4.52 -15.60
N ALA A 73 -7.79 -4.33 -14.43
CA ALA A 73 -7.08 -4.30 -13.15
C ALA A 73 -6.42 -5.66 -12.88
N LEU A 74 -5.11 -5.67 -12.66
CA LEU A 74 -4.30 -6.89 -12.57
C LEU A 74 -4.24 -7.50 -11.17
N GLU A 75 -5.03 -6.97 -10.22
CA GLU A 75 -4.91 -7.28 -8.79
C GLU A 75 -3.51 -6.95 -8.22
N THR A 76 -3.32 -7.09 -6.91
CA THR A 76 -2.11 -6.61 -6.23
C THR A 76 -0.82 -7.22 -6.76
N LYS A 77 -0.76 -8.55 -6.97
CA LYS A 77 0.48 -9.21 -7.45
C LYS A 77 0.75 -8.82 -8.91
N GLY A 78 -0.26 -8.90 -9.77
CA GLY A 78 -0.13 -8.58 -11.18
C GLY A 78 0.28 -7.11 -11.41
N GLY A 79 -0.30 -6.19 -10.65
CA GLY A 79 0.05 -4.77 -10.67
C GLY A 79 1.50 -4.51 -10.24
N ILE A 80 1.96 -5.15 -9.15
CA ILE A 80 3.36 -5.09 -8.71
C ILE A 80 4.29 -5.61 -9.81
N VAL A 81 4.00 -6.78 -10.38
CA VAL A 81 4.85 -7.38 -11.43
C VAL A 81 4.93 -6.47 -12.66
N LYS A 82 3.82 -5.85 -13.06
CA LYS A 82 3.79 -4.87 -14.17
C LYS A 82 4.63 -3.62 -13.85
N ALA A 83 4.54 -3.12 -12.62
CA ALA A 83 5.23 -1.91 -12.18
C ALA A 83 6.70 -2.15 -11.82
N LEU A 84 7.14 -3.40 -11.63
CA LEU A 84 8.46 -3.74 -11.10
C LEU A 84 9.63 -3.09 -11.86
N PRO A 85 9.65 -3.02 -13.21
CA PRO A 85 10.73 -2.36 -13.95
C PRO A 85 10.83 -0.85 -13.72
N LEU A 86 9.78 -0.23 -13.18
CA LEU A 86 9.72 1.19 -12.81
C LEU A 86 10.04 1.42 -11.32
N LEU A 87 9.94 0.37 -10.49
CA LEU A 87 10.07 0.42 -9.03
C LEU A 87 11.48 0.12 -8.54
N SER A 88 12.19 -0.78 -9.21
CA SER A 88 13.46 -1.32 -8.74
C SER A 88 14.36 -1.71 -9.91
N ASP A 89 15.66 -1.65 -9.68
CA ASP A 89 16.70 -2.19 -10.56
C ASP A 89 16.80 -3.73 -10.51
N GLY A 90 15.88 -4.37 -9.76
CA GLY A 90 15.84 -5.80 -9.53
C GLY A 90 16.62 -6.25 -8.29
N GLN A 91 17.26 -5.33 -7.56
CA GLN A 91 17.93 -5.60 -6.29
C GLN A 91 17.29 -4.85 -5.13
N GLU A 92 17.05 -3.55 -5.27
CA GLU A 92 16.59 -2.74 -4.15
C GLU A 92 15.14 -3.10 -3.73
N PRO A 93 14.89 -3.31 -2.42
CA PRO A 93 13.55 -3.54 -1.90
C PRO A 93 12.68 -2.30 -2.07
N PHE A 94 11.37 -2.51 -2.17
CA PHE A 94 10.41 -1.43 -2.35
C PHE A 94 9.24 -1.57 -1.38
N VAL A 95 8.69 -0.42 -0.99
CA VAL A 95 7.47 -0.34 -0.18
C VAL A 95 6.26 -0.48 -1.09
N VAL A 96 5.28 -1.26 -0.65
CA VAL A 96 3.95 -1.37 -1.26
C VAL A 96 2.93 -0.89 -0.26
N VAL A 97 2.01 -0.04 -0.71
CA VAL A 97 0.90 0.45 0.09
C VAL A 97 -0.33 0.68 -0.76
N SER A 98 -1.50 0.30 -0.25
CA SER A 98 -2.77 0.55 -0.95
C SER A 98 -3.16 2.03 -0.87
N GLY A 99 -3.59 2.61 -2.00
CA GLY A 99 -3.90 4.04 -2.11
C GLY A 99 -5.20 4.49 -1.40
N ASP A 100 -5.93 3.55 -0.80
CA ASP A 100 -7.16 3.77 -0.03
C ASP A 100 -6.98 3.55 1.48
N ILE A 101 -5.72 3.38 1.93
CA ILE A 101 -5.36 3.39 3.34
C ILE A 101 -5.13 4.83 3.80
N VAL A 102 -5.70 5.16 4.95
CA VAL A 102 -5.43 6.40 5.70
C VAL A 102 -4.72 6.00 6.98
N THR A 103 -3.49 6.46 7.18
CA THR A 103 -2.67 5.99 8.30
C THR A 103 -1.71 7.05 8.81
N ALA A 104 -1.40 6.96 10.11
CA ALA A 104 -0.32 7.71 10.74
C ALA A 104 1.01 6.94 10.82
N PHE A 105 1.06 5.75 10.22
CA PHE A 105 2.22 4.87 10.20
C PHE A 105 3.49 5.59 9.73
N ASP A 106 4.60 5.35 10.44
CA ASP A 106 5.90 5.94 10.13
C ASP A 106 6.67 5.05 9.15
N TYR A 107 6.59 5.38 7.87
CA TYR A 107 7.28 4.63 6.82
C TYR A 107 8.81 4.59 6.97
N ALA A 108 9.43 5.47 7.78
CA ALA A 108 10.86 5.38 8.06
C ALA A 108 11.23 4.12 8.87
N SER A 109 10.27 3.52 9.62
CA SER A 109 10.50 2.27 10.35
C SER A 109 10.88 1.12 9.42
N LEU A 110 10.35 1.13 8.18
CA LEU A 110 10.50 0.08 7.19
C LEU A 110 11.93 -0.05 6.65
N GLU A 111 12.79 0.94 6.86
CA GLU A 111 14.20 0.86 6.44
C GLU A 111 14.92 -0.33 7.09
N LYS A 112 14.56 -0.65 8.35
CA LYS A 112 15.10 -1.82 9.04
C LYS A 112 14.73 -3.12 8.33
N ALA A 113 13.50 -3.23 7.82
CA ALA A 113 13.07 -4.38 7.04
C ALA A 113 13.78 -4.40 5.67
N GLY A 114 13.94 -3.24 5.03
CA GLY A 114 14.74 -3.08 3.80
C GLY A 114 16.17 -3.59 3.96
N ASP A 115 16.84 -3.25 5.06
CA ASP A 115 18.20 -3.72 5.37
C ASP A 115 18.27 -5.24 5.51
N ARG A 116 17.30 -5.87 6.16
CA ARG A 116 17.24 -7.33 6.29
C ARG A 116 16.99 -8.01 4.94
N ILE A 117 16.18 -7.40 4.06
CA ILE A 117 15.99 -7.87 2.68
C ILE A 117 17.28 -7.75 1.88
N ARG A 118 18.00 -6.61 1.98
CA ARG A 118 19.30 -6.42 1.31
C ARG A 118 20.35 -7.43 1.75
N LYS A 119 20.31 -7.86 3.02
CA LYS A 119 21.15 -8.95 3.57
C LYS A 119 20.68 -10.36 3.19
N GLY A 120 19.50 -10.50 2.60
CA GLY A 120 18.92 -11.80 2.23
C GLY A 120 18.38 -12.60 3.42
N GLU A 121 18.12 -11.96 4.57
CA GLU A 121 17.59 -12.62 5.77
C GLU A 121 16.10 -12.92 5.67
N ILE A 122 15.37 -12.07 4.95
CA ILE A 122 13.94 -12.15 4.68
C ILE A 122 13.68 -11.73 3.24
N VAL A 123 12.50 -12.07 2.72
CA VAL A 123 12.08 -11.68 1.36
C VAL A 123 10.92 -10.69 1.36
N GLY A 124 10.28 -10.50 2.51
CA GLY A 124 9.25 -9.50 2.70
C GLY A 124 9.01 -9.17 4.17
N HIS A 125 8.34 -8.05 4.38
CA HIS A 125 7.90 -7.57 5.68
C HIS A 125 6.48 -7.03 5.57
N LEU A 126 5.56 -7.49 6.42
CA LEU A 126 4.18 -7.02 6.45
C LEU A 126 3.91 -6.19 7.69
N VAL A 127 3.24 -5.05 7.52
CA VAL A 127 2.64 -4.34 8.65
C VAL A 127 1.27 -4.94 8.90
N LEU A 128 1.06 -5.42 10.12
CA LEU A 128 -0.20 -5.99 10.58
C LEU A 128 -0.92 -4.97 11.47
N VAL A 129 -2.23 -5.06 11.53
CA VAL A 129 -3.08 -4.23 12.38
C VAL A 129 -4.02 -5.12 13.20
N PRO A 130 -4.50 -4.64 14.37
CA PRO A 130 -5.59 -5.30 15.07
C PRO A 130 -6.78 -5.53 14.15
N ASN A 131 -7.46 -6.67 14.30
CA ASN A 131 -8.64 -6.98 13.50
C ASN A 131 -9.71 -5.90 13.67
N PRO A 132 -10.12 -5.22 12.58
CA PRO A 132 -11.27 -4.33 12.66
C PRO A 132 -12.52 -5.15 12.94
N SER A 133 -13.56 -4.52 13.49
CA SER A 133 -14.79 -5.22 13.91
C SER A 133 -15.53 -5.94 12.78
N PHE A 134 -15.18 -5.68 11.52
CA PHE A 134 -15.80 -6.25 10.32
C PHE A 134 -14.93 -7.32 9.63
N HIS A 135 -13.77 -7.68 10.19
CA HIS A 135 -12.83 -8.62 9.59
C HIS A 135 -12.27 -9.60 10.63
N ASP A 136 -12.34 -10.91 10.34
CA ASP A 136 -11.94 -11.98 11.27
C ASP A 136 -10.41 -12.20 11.35
N GLY A 137 -9.64 -11.37 10.64
CA GLY A 137 -8.19 -11.46 10.55
C GLY A 137 -7.68 -12.35 9.42
N ASP A 138 -6.41 -12.15 9.08
CA ASP A 138 -5.72 -12.84 8.01
C ASP A 138 -4.64 -13.80 8.53
N MET A 139 -3.92 -13.36 9.56
CA MET A 139 -2.65 -13.96 9.97
C MET A 139 -2.33 -13.71 11.45
N ASP A 140 -1.23 -14.31 11.91
CA ASP A 140 -0.66 -14.16 13.25
C ASP A 140 0.76 -13.60 13.16
N LEU A 141 1.28 -13.13 14.29
CA LEU A 141 2.65 -12.63 14.42
C LEU A 141 3.35 -13.35 15.58
N LYS A 142 4.45 -14.04 15.30
CA LYS A 142 5.24 -14.79 16.28
C LYS A 142 6.70 -14.42 16.14
N ASP A 143 7.28 -13.84 17.19
CA ASP A 143 8.70 -13.45 17.24
C ASP A 143 9.17 -12.61 16.03
N GLY A 144 8.30 -11.71 15.54
CA GLY A 144 8.57 -10.86 14.39
C GLY A 144 8.44 -11.54 13.02
N LEU A 145 7.91 -12.77 12.98
CA LEU A 145 7.57 -13.51 11.75
C LEU A 145 6.06 -13.62 11.59
N VAL A 146 5.60 -13.46 10.35
CA VAL A 146 4.21 -13.70 9.99
C VAL A 146 3.95 -15.20 9.99
N SER A 147 2.77 -15.61 10.45
CA SER A 147 2.33 -17.00 10.48
C SER A 147 0.87 -17.11 10.05
N SER A 148 0.50 -18.25 9.46
CA SER A 148 -0.87 -18.61 9.10
C SER A 148 -1.60 -19.41 10.19
N ASP A 149 -0.96 -19.64 11.35
CA ASP A 149 -1.48 -20.54 12.40
C ASP A 149 -2.78 -20.03 13.05
N ASN A 150 -2.92 -18.71 13.19
CA ASN A 150 -4.10 -18.04 13.70
C ASN A 150 -4.42 -16.80 12.87
N LYS A 151 -5.55 -16.16 13.16
CA LYS A 151 -6.02 -14.94 12.49
C LYS A 151 -6.20 -13.79 13.48
N LYS A 152 -5.18 -13.52 14.29
CA LYS A 152 -5.26 -12.49 15.33
C LYS A 152 -5.17 -11.07 14.76
N PHE A 153 -4.56 -10.94 13.58
CA PHE A 153 -4.28 -9.67 12.95
C PHE A 153 -4.68 -9.66 11.48
N THR A 154 -4.93 -8.46 10.97
CA THR A 154 -5.29 -8.19 9.59
C THR A 154 -4.07 -7.60 8.87
N TYR A 155 -3.89 -7.93 7.59
CA TYR A 155 -2.87 -7.29 6.78
C TYR A 155 -3.18 -5.79 6.61
N GLY A 156 -2.31 -4.93 7.12
CA GLY A 156 -2.48 -3.48 7.11
C GLY A 156 -2.33 -2.84 5.73
N ASN A 157 -2.20 -3.63 4.65
CA ASN A 157 -1.99 -3.15 3.29
C ASN A 157 -0.74 -2.27 3.15
N ILE A 158 0.27 -2.53 3.97
CA ILE A 158 1.61 -1.93 3.90
C ILE A 158 2.63 -3.05 4.01
N ALA A 159 3.58 -3.09 3.07
CA ALA A 159 4.61 -4.09 3.04
C ALA A 159 5.92 -3.55 2.47
N VAL A 160 7.02 -4.28 2.71
CA VAL A 160 8.28 -4.16 1.98
C VAL A 160 8.56 -5.49 1.32
N PHE A 161 8.91 -5.49 0.04
CA PHE A 161 9.25 -6.73 -0.67
C PHE A 161 10.61 -6.65 -1.34
N SER A 162 11.29 -7.80 -1.40
CA SER A 162 12.38 -7.99 -2.33
C SER A 162 11.84 -8.05 -3.77
N PRO A 163 12.45 -7.39 -4.75
CA PRO A 163 12.08 -7.58 -6.15
C PRO A 163 12.26 -9.04 -6.62
N LYS A 164 13.15 -9.80 -5.97
CA LYS A 164 13.51 -11.18 -6.36
C LYS A 164 12.36 -12.17 -6.22
N ILE A 165 11.40 -11.95 -5.31
CA ILE A 165 10.25 -12.88 -5.17
C ILE A 165 9.29 -12.82 -6.35
N PHE A 166 9.35 -11.74 -7.15
CA PHE A 166 8.54 -11.56 -8.34
C PHE A 166 9.29 -11.97 -9.62
N ALA A 167 10.53 -12.45 -9.52
CA ALA A 167 11.30 -12.86 -10.67
C ALA A 167 10.64 -14.04 -11.39
N GLY A 168 10.36 -13.88 -12.69
CA GLY A 168 9.69 -14.90 -13.51
C GLY A 168 8.16 -14.93 -13.38
N GLU A 169 7.58 -14.13 -12.49
CA GLU A 169 6.12 -13.93 -12.45
C GLU A 169 5.66 -13.13 -13.68
N LYS A 170 4.39 -13.32 -14.07
CA LYS A 170 3.80 -12.62 -15.22
C LYS A 170 2.91 -11.47 -14.76
N ALA A 171 2.91 -10.39 -15.53
CA ALA A 171 1.99 -9.27 -15.35
C ALA A 171 0.58 -9.65 -15.82
N GLU A 172 -0.13 -10.43 -15.02
CA GLU A 172 -1.48 -10.94 -15.27
C GLU A 172 -2.37 -10.80 -14.03
N PHE A 173 -3.69 -10.89 -14.22
CA PHE A 173 -4.67 -10.83 -13.12
C PHE A 173 -4.32 -11.84 -12.04
N SER A 174 -3.78 -11.37 -10.92
CA SER A 174 -3.28 -12.25 -9.87
C SER A 174 -3.19 -11.56 -8.51
N LYS A 175 -3.71 -12.26 -7.50
CA LYS A 175 -3.77 -11.79 -6.13
C LYS A 175 -2.45 -12.03 -5.40
N LEU A 176 -2.15 -11.16 -4.43
CA LEU A 176 -0.99 -11.35 -3.54
C LEU A 176 -1.17 -12.55 -2.62
N PHE A 177 -2.37 -12.72 -2.04
CA PHE A 177 -2.76 -13.91 -1.29
C PHE A 177 -3.68 -14.77 -2.16
N PRO A 178 -3.51 -16.11 -2.18
CA PRO A 178 -2.67 -16.92 -1.29
C PRO A 178 -1.20 -17.09 -1.72
N TRP A 179 -0.78 -16.52 -2.86
CA TRP A 179 0.58 -16.73 -3.41
C TRP A 179 1.69 -16.41 -2.41
N LEU A 180 1.55 -15.37 -1.59
CA LEU A 180 2.56 -14.98 -0.60
C LEU A 180 2.73 -16.00 0.54
N TYR A 181 1.73 -16.85 0.81
CA TYR A 181 1.81 -17.83 1.91
C TYR A 181 2.95 -18.82 1.73
N GLN A 182 3.38 -19.12 0.50
CA GLN A 182 4.55 -19.98 0.28
C GLN A 182 5.82 -19.44 0.96
N PHE A 183 5.97 -18.12 1.10
CA PHE A 183 7.11 -17.49 1.78
C PHE A 183 6.88 -17.37 3.28
N VAL A 184 5.62 -17.25 3.71
CA VAL A 184 5.21 -17.32 5.13
C VAL A 184 5.56 -18.70 5.69
N ASP A 185 5.19 -19.77 4.99
CA ASP A 185 5.44 -21.17 5.39
C ASP A 185 6.95 -21.47 5.47
N GLN A 186 7.76 -20.77 4.67
CA GLN A 186 9.22 -20.83 4.69
C GLN A 186 9.87 -19.92 5.75
N HIS A 187 9.09 -19.21 6.56
CA HIS A 187 9.57 -18.27 7.57
C HIS A 187 10.40 -17.11 6.99
N LEU A 188 10.13 -16.73 5.74
CA LEU A 188 10.84 -15.66 5.01
C LEU A 188 10.10 -14.32 5.04
N ILE A 189 8.88 -14.28 5.59
CA ILE A 189 8.10 -13.06 5.74
C ILE A 189 8.10 -12.65 7.20
N SER A 190 8.74 -11.51 7.47
CA SER A 190 8.66 -10.87 8.78
C SER A 190 7.44 -9.97 8.89
N GLY A 191 7.14 -9.48 10.08
CA GLY A 191 6.11 -8.46 10.25
C GLY A 191 6.25 -7.67 11.53
N GLU A 192 5.48 -6.60 11.62
CA GLU A 192 5.32 -5.79 12.81
C GLU A 192 3.85 -5.47 13.05
N LEU A 193 3.44 -5.38 14.32
CA LEU A 193 2.10 -4.97 14.69
C LEU A 193 2.08 -3.44 14.85
N TYR A 194 1.22 -2.79 14.07
CA TYR A 194 0.92 -1.37 14.19
C TYR A 194 -0.45 -1.16 14.84
N GLU A 195 -0.45 -0.58 16.03
CA GLU A 195 -1.66 -0.29 16.81
C GLU A 195 -2.07 1.20 16.75
N GLY A 196 -1.40 1.99 15.91
CA GLY A 196 -1.72 3.40 15.71
C GLY A 196 -2.89 3.63 14.75
N PRO A 197 -3.21 4.90 14.45
CA PRO A 197 -4.29 5.25 13.53
C PRO A 197 -4.09 4.61 12.15
N TRP A 198 -5.04 3.75 11.77
CA TRP A 198 -5.14 3.10 10.47
C TRP A 198 -6.62 2.95 10.07
N ALA A 199 -6.94 3.20 8.81
CA ALA A 199 -8.26 2.94 8.23
C ALA A 199 -8.12 2.51 6.77
N ASN A 200 -8.93 1.53 6.37
CA ASN A 200 -9.16 1.19 4.96
C ASN A 200 -10.48 1.82 4.53
N VAL A 201 -10.43 2.86 3.69
CA VAL A 201 -11.61 3.66 3.34
C VAL A 201 -12.37 2.99 2.20
N GLY A 202 -13.13 1.93 2.48
CA GLY A 202 -13.92 1.15 1.51
C GLY A 202 -15.33 1.68 1.21
N THR A 203 -15.85 2.57 2.05
CA THR A 203 -17.25 3.02 2.08
C THR A 203 -17.38 4.53 2.37
N PRO A 204 -18.47 5.20 1.94
CA PRO A 204 -18.73 6.60 2.31
C PRO A 204 -18.82 6.78 3.83
N GLU A 205 -19.32 5.77 4.54
CA GLU A 205 -19.38 5.76 6.01
C GLU A 205 -17.97 5.74 6.62
N GLU A 206 -17.04 4.95 6.08
CA GLU A 206 -15.63 4.96 6.51
C GLU A 206 -14.95 6.28 6.16
N LEU A 207 -15.25 6.86 5.00
CA LEU A 207 -14.74 8.18 4.62
C LEU A 207 -15.20 9.25 5.62
N ALA A 208 -16.50 9.31 5.89
CA ALA A 208 -17.09 10.25 6.85
C ALA A 208 -16.57 10.04 8.27
N LYS A 209 -16.35 8.78 8.69
CA LYS A 209 -15.69 8.46 9.97
C LYS A 209 -14.27 9.00 10.00
N CYS A 210 -13.48 8.79 8.94
CA CYS A 210 -12.13 9.34 8.85
C CYS A 210 -12.18 10.87 8.95
N GLU A 211 -13.07 11.54 8.21
CA GLU A 211 -13.20 12.99 8.25
C GLU A 211 -13.58 13.53 9.64
N ALA A 212 -14.52 12.86 10.31
CA ALA A 212 -15.00 13.25 11.64
C ALA A 212 -13.99 12.98 12.76
N LEU A 213 -13.12 11.97 12.60
CA LEU A 213 -12.12 11.60 13.59
C LEU A 213 -11.01 12.64 13.78
N GLY A 214 -11.00 13.71 12.97
CA GLY A 214 -10.23 14.93 13.22
C GLY A 214 -8.84 14.66 13.81
N CYS A 215 -7.88 14.39 12.93
CA CYS A 215 -6.43 14.22 13.18
C CYS A 215 -5.91 12.76 13.27
N PHE A 216 -5.97 12.00 12.17
CA PHE A 216 -4.86 11.05 11.86
C PHE A 216 -3.53 11.80 11.65
N PHE A 217 -3.64 13.06 11.29
CA PHE A 217 -2.57 13.94 10.89
C PHE A 217 -2.51 15.16 11.83
N LYS A 218 -1.31 15.65 12.14
CA LYS A 218 -1.13 16.88 12.91
C LYS A 218 -1.61 18.07 12.06
N LYS A 219 -1.94 19.21 12.69
CA LYS A 219 -2.36 20.42 11.95
C LYS A 219 -1.36 20.87 10.87
N GLN A 220 -0.07 20.63 11.09
CA GLN A 220 1.03 20.90 10.15
C GLN A 220 1.01 20.00 8.90
N ASP A 221 0.32 18.87 8.96
CA ASP A 221 0.12 17.98 7.81
C ASP A 221 -1.08 18.46 6.96
N LEU A 222 -1.99 19.26 7.52
CA LEU A 222 -3.24 19.76 6.91
C LEU A 222 -3.11 21.14 6.24
N SER A 223 -1.97 21.81 6.39
CA SER A 223 -1.67 23.15 5.86
C SER A 223 -0.70 23.07 4.70
#